data_AF-A0A7J5EC82-F1
#
_entry.id   AF-A0A7J5EC82-F1
#
_cell.length_a   1.000
_cell.length_b   1.000
_cell.length_c   1.000
_cell.angle_alpha   90.00
_cell.angle_beta   90.00
_cell.angle_gamma   90.00
#
_symmetry.space_group_name_H-M   'P 1'
#
loop_
_entity.id
_entity.type
_entity.pdbx_description
1 polymer ?
#
loop_
_entity_poly.entity_id
_entity_poly.type
_entity_poly.pdbx_seq_one_letter_code
_entity_poly.pdbx_strand_id
1 'polypeptide(L)' 'DGSYIRFDENAAVLLDANNEPKGTRIFGPVARELREKKFMKIISLAPEVL' A
#
# COMPACT_ATOMS: atom_id res chain seq x y z
N ASP A 1 2.90 -19.23 4.47
CA ASP A 1 1.77 -20.07 4.91
C ASP A 1 0.64 -20.28 3.91
N GLY A 2 0.78 -20.00 2.62
CA GLY A 2 -0.33 -20.22 1.66
C GLY A 2 -1.61 -19.45 2.00
N SER A 3 -1.48 -18.39 2.80
CA SER A 3 -2.57 -17.54 3.26
C SER A 3 -3.01 -16.59 2.14
N TYR A 4 -4.31 -16.48 1.94
CA TYR A 4 -4.91 -15.54 1.01
C TYR A 4 -5.60 -14.43 1.79
N ILE A 5 -5.28 -13.18 1.45
CA ILE A 5 -5.95 -11.99 1.96
C ILE A 5 -6.77 -11.38 0.82
N ARG A 6 -7.96 -10.91 1.16
CA ARG A 6 -8.84 -10.18 0.25
C ARG A 6 -9.39 -8.96 0.98
N PHE A 7 -9.51 -7.87 0.25
CA PHE A 7 -10.16 -6.64 0.72
C PHE A 7 -11.60 -6.61 0.20
N ASP A 8 -12.50 -6.02 0.98
CA ASP A 8 -13.91 -5.87 0.60
C ASP A 8 -14.09 -4.83 -0.50
N GLU A 9 -13.21 -3.82 -0.52
CA GLU A 9 -13.23 -2.70 -1.46
C GLU A 9 -11.96 -2.60 -2.29
N ASN A 10 -12.08 -2.01 -3.49
CA ASN A 10 -10.96 -1.70 -4.37
C ASN A 10 -10.47 -0.27 -4.10
N ALA A 11 -9.17 -0.09 -3.89
CA ALA A 11 -8.53 1.21 -3.68
C ALA A 11 -7.28 1.38 -4.55
N ALA A 12 -6.91 2.63 -4.81
CA ALA A 12 -5.69 2.97 -5.57
C ALA A 12 -4.98 4.19 -4.97
N VAL A 13 -3.66 4.22 -5.08
CA VAL A 13 -2.82 5.34 -4.65
C VAL A 13 -2.18 5.98 -5.89
N LEU A 14 -2.27 7.30 -5.98
CA LEU A 14 -1.67 8.06 -7.07
C LEU A 14 -0.16 8.22 -6.83
N LEU A 15 0.61 7.81 -7.83
CA LEU A 15 2.07 7.91 -7.86
C LEU A 15 2.52 8.99 -8.83
N ASP A 16 3.71 9.53 -8.60
CA ASP A 16 4.43 10.36 -9.55
C ASP A 16 5.32 9.52 -10.49
N ALA A 17 6.05 10.20 -11.38
CA ALA A 17 6.98 9.55 -12.31
C ALA A 17 8.16 8.86 -11.62
N ASN A 18 8.41 9.15 -10.34
CA ASN A 18 9.46 8.56 -9.52
C ASN A 18 8.92 7.43 -8.62
N ASN A 19 7.67 6.98 -8.83
CA ASN A 19 6.98 5.98 -8.01
C ASN A 19 6.79 6.41 -6.54
N GLU A 20 6.75 7.71 -6.28
CA GLU A 20 6.46 8.25 -4.95
C GLU A 20 4.96 8.61 -4.84
N PRO A 21 4.34 8.39 -3.67
CA PRO A 21 2.95 8.79 -3.47
C PRO A 21 2.83 10.32 -3.54
N LYS A 22 1.90 10.80 -4.37
CA LYS A 22 1.59 12.25 -4.43
C LYS A 22 0.88 12.74 -3.17
N GLY A 23 0.24 11.83 -2.44
CA GLY A 23 -0.45 12.12 -1.19
C GLY A 23 0.46 11.98 0.02
N THR A 24 0.11 12.69 1.10
CA THR A 24 0.85 12.66 2.37
C THR A 24 0.26 11.68 3.40
N ARG A 25 -0.90 11.07 3.11
CA ARG A 25 -1.60 10.16 4.02
C ARG A 25 -2.33 9.06 3.25
N ILE A 26 -2.31 7.85 3.81
CA ILE A 26 -3.01 6.69 3.29
C ILE A 26 -4.06 6.25 4.30
N PHE A 27 -5.22 5.84 3.81
CA PHE A 27 -6.32 5.36 4.62
C PHE A 27 -6.56 3.88 4.32
N GLY A 28 -6.89 3.14 5.37
CA GLY A 28 -7.14 1.71 5.28
C GLY A 28 -5.88 0.85 5.34
N PRO A 29 -6.07 -0.47 5.53
CA PRO A 29 -4.98 -1.44 5.56
C PRO A 29 -4.36 -1.59 4.17
N VAL A 30 -3.04 -1.81 4.13
CA VAL A 30 -2.31 -2.08 2.90
C VAL A 30 -1.72 -3.48 2.90
N ALA A 31 -1.59 -4.06 1.70
CA ALA A 31 -1.07 -5.41 1.53
C ALA A 31 0.47 -5.42 1.64
N ARG A 32 1.02 -6.42 2.34
CA ARG A 32 2.47 -6.56 2.60
C ARG A 32 3.31 -6.71 1.34
N GLU A 33 2.71 -7.15 0.23
CA GLU A 33 3.35 -7.34 -1.09
C GLU A 33 3.91 -6.03 -1.66
N LEU A 34 3.42 -4.87 -1.22
CA LEU A 34 3.98 -3.58 -1.59
C LEU A 34 5.45 -3.44 -1.18
N ARG A 35 5.91 -4.21 -0.19
CA ARG A 35 7.29 -4.20 0.29
C ARG A 35 8.24 -4.80 -0.73
N GLU A 36 7.82 -5.89 -1.36
CA GLU A 36 8.58 -6.58 -2.40
C GLU A 36 8.68 -5.73 -3.67
N LYS A 37 7.61 -4.97 -3.96
CA LYS A 37 7.56 -4.01 -5.07
C LYS A 37 8.25 -2.67 -4.78
N LYS A 38 8.97 -2.54 -3.65
CA LYS A 38 9.74 -1.35 -3.24
C LYS A 38 8.91 -0.08 -3.00
N PHE A 39 7.60 -0.18 -2.73
CA PHE A 39 6.76 0.96 -2.37
C PHE A 39 6.83 1.31 -0.87
N MET A 40 8.04 1.50 -0.33
CA MET A 40 8.27 1.68 1.11
C MET A 40 7.55 2.90 1.69
N LYS A 41 7.45 4.00 0.95
CA LYS A 41 6.74 5.22 1.41
C LYS A 41 5.25 4.96 1.66
N ILE A 42 4.61 4.11 0.84
CA ILE A 42 3.20 3.77 0.98
C ILE A 42 2.99 3.00 2.30
N ILE A 43 3.82 1.99 2.55
CA ILE A 43 3.78 1.18 3.77
C ILE A 43 4.03 2.04 5.00
N SER A 44 4.97 2.98 4.92
CA SER A 44 5.29 3.88 6.04
C SER A 44 4.15 4.84 6.39
N LEU A 45 3.29 5.18 5.44
CA LEU A 45 2.18 6.12 5.63
C LEU A 45 0.85 5.41 5.97
N ALA A 46 0.81 4.08 5.82
CA ALA A 46 -0.37 3.30 6.07
C ALA A 46 -0.56 3.03 7.58
N PRO A 47 -1.81 3.06 8.07
CA PRO A 47 -2.11 2.79 9.48
C PRO A 47 -1.89 1.31 9.86
N GLU A 48 -2.08 0.38 8.92
CA GLU A 48 -1.97 -1.06 9.16
C GLU A 48 -1.48 -1.78 7.90
N VAL A 49 -0.68 -2.84 8.10
CA VAL A 49 -0.11 -3.67 7.03
C VAL A 49 -0.50 -5.11 7.28
N LEU A 50 -1.22 -5.71 6.32
CA LEU A 50 -1.67 -7.10 6.37
C LEU A 50 -0.73 -7.96 5.52
#